data_AF-A0A8I6XP23-F1
#
_entry.id   AF-A0A8I6XP23-F1
#
_cell.length_a   1.000
_cell.length_b   1.000
_cell.length_c   1.000
_cell.angle_alpha   90.00
_cell.angle_beta   90.00
_cell.angle_gamma   90.00
#
_symmetry.space_group_name_H-M   'P 1'
#
loop_
_entity.id
_entity.type
_entity.pdbx_description
1 polymer ?
#
loop_
_entity_poly.entity_id
_entity_poly.type
_entity_poly.pdbx_seq_one_letter_code
_entity_poly.pdbx_strand_id
1 'polypeptide(L)'
;MLPNFAFRALMLLHYSLLQMPGRPSRQVVRLTRCIDVPGHTAMLVRVMSVCGYRWYPEYTVEEQYRDFNQSQYICTVRVFPDYPGAEKPIHWSYGLGVTVDMAVQDAAYSMLTIMRARHALLQNSEFCYVPASQSGEEGYLSGVYFDSSMEDPLLQSTIEMLDNRDKDAHALRMELYATRARLWTALTQLAPVVQTGYGEMEMLNPVRTHLPAHVDWPAIGGVTPLRGPLLPPVRGPRPHPCPYGSQGSQARVFPDPQVELPGHGGNLYEMFYADA
;
A
#
# COMPACT_ATOMS: atom_id res chain seq x y z
N MET A 1 7.77 -26.55 -16.45
CA MET A 1 6.45 -25.89 -16.32
C MET A 1 5.71 -26.55 -15.15
N LEU A 2 5.80 -25.94 -13.96
CA LEU A 2 5.05 -26.32 -12.77
C LEU A 2 4.08 -25.16 -12.46
N PRO A 3 2.83 -25.42 -12.06
CA PRO A 3 1.75 -24.45 -12.19
C PRO A 3 1.69 -23.46 -11.02
N ASN A 4 1.12 -22.29 -11.33
CA ASN A 4 0.79 -21.10 -10.52
C ASN A 4 0.05 -21.31 -9.17
N PHE A 5 0.03 -22.50 -8.59
CA PHE A 5 -0.68 -22.81 -7.34
C PHE A 5 0.09 -22.42 -6.07
N ALA A 6 1.42 -22.40 -6.08
CA ALA A 6 2.23 -22.10 -4.90
C ALA A 6 2.21 -20.61 -4.49
N PHE A 7 1.98 -19.70 -5.43
CA PHE A 7 2.10 -18.26 -5.18
C PHE A 7 0.83 -17.65 -4.57
N ARG A 8 -0.36 -18.09 -5.03
CA ARG A 8 -1.62 -17.83 -4.31
C ARG A 8 -1.55 -18.35 -2.87
N ALA A 9 -0.93 -19.51 -2.66
CA ALA A 9 -0.77 -20.09 -1.34
C ALA A 9 0.19 -19.28 -0.45
N LEU A 10 1.28 -18.69 -0.95
CA LEU A 10 2.24 -17.94 -0.12
C LEU A 10 1.72 -16.56 0.34
N MET A 11 0.95 -15.88 -0.53
CA MET A 11 0.22 -14.64 -0.22
C MET A 11 -0.98 -14.91 0.69
N LEU A 12 -1.75 -15.98 0.41
CA LEU A 12 -2.76 -16.47 1.34
C LEU A 12 -2.12 -16.93 2.66
N LEU A 13 -0.92 -17.49 2.69
CA LEU A 13 -0.22 -17.89 3.92
C LEU A 13 0.25 -16.68 4.72
N HIS A 14 0.80 -15.63 4.10
CA HIS A 14 1.09 -14.37 4.83
C HIS A 14 -0.20 -13.69 5.32
N TYR A 15 -1.26 -13.70 4.51
CA TYR A 15 -2.56 -13.20 4.93
C TYR A 15 -3.26 -14.07 5.96
N SER A 16 -3.06 -15.39 5.96
CA SER A 16 -3.77 -16.38 6.80
C SER A 16 -3.02 -16.74 8.08
N LEU A 17 -1.68 -16.69 8.09
CA LEU A 17 -0.88 -16.80 9.32
C LEU A 17 -1.11 -15.60 10.25
N LEU A 18 -1.66 -14.50 9.72
CA LEU A 18 -2.10 -13.31 10.46
C LEU A 18 -3.62 -13.26 10.68
N GLN A 19 -4.35 -14.32 10.34
CA GLN A 19 -5.81 -14.34 10.34
C GLN A 19 -6.31 -15.31 11.41
N MET A 20 -6.71 -14.76 12.55
CA MET A 20 -7.54 -15.51 13.49
C MET A 20 -8.92 -15.80 12.86
N PRO A 21 -9.54 -16.94 13.18
CA PRO A 21 -10.90 -17.26 12.74
C PRO A 21 -11.88 -16.21 13.28
N GLY A 22 -12.77 -15.69 12.42
CA GLY A 22 -13.74 -14.64 12.75
C GLY A 22 -13.31 -13.21 12.38
N ARG A 23 -12.78 -13.00 11.15
CA ARG A 23 -12.31 -11.67 10.69
C ARG A 23 -13.32 -10.56 11.01
N PRO A 24 -12.93 -9.49 11.73
CA PRO A 24 -13.72 -8.27 11.75
C PRO A 24 -13.82 -7.68 10.33
N SER A 25 -14.90 -6.95 10.06
CA SER A 25 -15.01 -6.14 8.85
C SER A 25 -13.88 -5.11 8.82
N ARG A 26 -12.96 -5.23 7.85
CA ARG A 26 -11.97 -4.18 7.59
C ARG A 26 -12.70 -2.88 7.30
N GLN A 27 -12.28 -1.80 7.95
CA GLN A 27 -12.85 -0.48 7.74
C GLN A 27 -11.99 0.30 6.78
N VAL A 28 -12.60 0.95 5.80
CA VAL A 28 -11.91 1.94 4.98
C VAL A 28 -11.68 3.15 5.87
N VAL A 29 -10.42 3.53 6.02
CA VAL A 29 -10.00 4.69 6.84
C VAL A 29 -9.47 5.84 5.99
N ARG A 30 -9.17 5.59 4.72
CA ARG A 30 -8.80 6.65 3.78
C ARG A 30 -9.09 6.26 2.34
N LEU A 31 -9.58 7.22 1.58
CA LEU A 31 -9.64 7.23 0.12
C LEU A 31 -8.85 8.44 -0.37
N THR A 32 -7.85 8.27 -1.24
CA THR A 32 -7.08 9.38 -1.78
C THR A 32 -6.61 9.12 -3.22
N ARG A 33 -6.29 10.20 -3.94
CA ARG A 33 -5.58 10.18 -5.24
C ARG A 33 -4.17 10.74 -5.15
N CYS A 34 -3.73 11.14 -3.95
CA CYS A 34 -2.39 11.65 -3.68
C CYS A 34 -1.95 12.81 -4.60
N ILE A 35 -2.84 13.77 -4.83
CA ILE A 35 -2.56 14.97 -5.63
C ILE A 35 -1.47 15.78 -4.92
N ASP A 36 -0.40 16.09 -5.66
CA ASP A 36 0.77 16.85 -5.19
C ASP A 36 1.47 16.27 -3.94
N VAL A 37 1.31 14.97 -3.69
CA VAL A 37 1.99 14.27 -2.59
C VAL A 37 3.35 13.77 -3.06
N PRO A 38 4.47 14.20 -2.44
CA PRO A 38 5.81 13.80 -2.87
C PRO A 38 6.12 12.33 -2.51
N GLY A 39 7.25 11.83 -3.02
CA GLY A 39 7.69 10.46 -2.82
C GLY A 39 7.23 9.53 -3.94
N HIS A 40 6.93 8.27 -3.59
CA HIS A 40 6.58 7.24 -4.56
C HIS A 40 5.24 7.53 -5.27
N THR A 41 4.32 8.23 -4.62
CA THR A 41 3.05 8.67 -5.22
C THR A 41 3.28 9.62 -6.40
N ALA A 42 4.12 10.64 -6.23
CA ALA A 42 4.49 11.55 -7.31
C ALA A 42 5.26 10.84 -8.43
N MET A 43 6.19 9.94 -8.06
CA MET A 43 6.93 9.15 -9.05
C MET A 43 6.00 8.23 -9.86
N LEU A 44 4.99 7.62 -9.23
CA LEU A 44 3.99 6.81 -9.92
C LEU A 44 3.21 7.64 -10.94
N VAL A 45 2.79 8.84 -10.57
CA VAL A 45 2.11 9.77 -11.50
C VAL A 45 2.99 10.10 -12.70
N ARG A 46 4.29 10.34 -12.51
CA ARG A 46 5.23 10.58 -13.62
C ARG A 46 5.33 9.37 -14.55
N VAL A 47 5.52 8.16 -13.99
CA VAL A 47 5.57 6.92 -14.77
C VAL A 47 4.27 6.68 -15.53
N MET A 48 3.13 6.88 -14.88
CA MET A 48 1.82 6.76 -15.50
C MET A 48 1.65 7.75 -16.65
N SER A 49 2.11 8.99 -16.48
CA SER A 49 2.05 10.01 -17.53
C SER A 49 2.88 9.59 -18.75
N VAL A 50 4.10 9.08 -18.54
CA VAL A 50 5.00 8.59 -19.60
C VAL A 50 4.44 7.35 -20.31
N CYS A 51 3.75 6.47 -19.59
CA CYS A 51 3.09 5.30 -20.17
C CYS A 51 1.73 5.62 -20.84
N GLY A 52 1.32 6.89 -20.88
CA GLY A 52 0.10 7.34 -21.56
C GLY A 52 -1.19 7.20 -20.75
N TYR A 53 -1.13 6.88 -19.46
CA TYR A 53 -2.33 6.84 -18.62
C TYR A 53 -2.89 8.25 -18.41
N ARG A 54 -4.21 8.38 -18.37
CA ARG A 54 -4.91 9.68 -18.27
C ARG A 54 -5.29 10.06 -16.85
N TRP A 55 -5.57 9.09 -15.99
CA TRP A 55 -6.19 9.34 -14.69
C TRP A 55 -5.23 9.12 -13.53
N TYR A 56 -5.39 9.91 -12.47
CA TYR A 56 -4.68 9.68 -11.20
C TYR A 56 -4.98 8.28 -10.64
N PRO A 57 -3.98 7.61 -10.05
CA PRO A 57 -4.20 6.36 -9.33
C PRO A 57 -5.11 6.58 -8.12
N GLU A 58 -5.93 5.58 -7.81
CA GLU A 58 -6.83 5.59 -6.67
C GLU A 58 -6.33 4.69 -5.55
N TYR A 59 -6.19 5.25 -4.35
CA TYR A 59 -5.72 4.55 -3.16
C TYR A 59 -6.84 4.35 -2.15
N THR A 60 -7.11 3.09 -1.80
CA THR A 60 -8.04 2.71 -0.73
C THR A 60 -7.25 2.13 0.43
N VAL A 61 -7.30 2.77 1.59
CA VAL A 61 -6.64 2.30 2.81
C VAL A 61 -7.65 1.66 3.74
N GLU A 62 -7.44 0.39 4.03
CA GLU A 62 -8.19 -0.40 4.99
C GLU A 62 -7.39 -0.54 6.30
N GLU A 63 -8.04 -0.29 7.44
CA GLU A 63 -7.48 -0.59 8.75
C GLU A 63 -7.65 -2.08 9.04
N GLN A 64 -6.52 -2.76 9.24
CA GLN A 64 -6.48 -4.05 9.91
C GLN A 64 -6.41 -3.79 11.42
N TYR A 65 -7.57 -3.72 12.05
CA TYR A 65 -7.67 -3.47 13.48
C TYR A 65 -6.95 -4.58 14.25
N ARG A 66 -6.12 -4.15 15.18
CA ARG A 66 -5.47 -4.99 16.19
C ARG A 66 -5.47 -4.19 17.50
N ASP A 67 -5.94 -4.81 18.58
CA ASP A 67 -5.88 -4.24 19.93
C ASP A 67 -4.44 -3.87 20.33
N PHE A 68 -4.29 -3.26 21.52
CA PHE A 68 -2.98 -3.01 22.14
C PHE A 68 -2.09 -2.04 21.34
N ASN A 69 -2.73 -1.07 20.66
CA ASN A 69 -2.06 -0.12 19.77
C ASN A 69 -1.30 -0.78 18.60
N GLN A 70 -1.66 -2.01 18.23
CA GLN A 70 -1.00 -2.78 17.18
C GLN A 70 -1.66 -2.65 15.80
N SER A 71 -2.66 -1.77 15.62
CA SER A 71 -3.29 -1.55 14.31
C SER A 71 -2.27 -1.37 13.18
N GLN A 72 -2.61 -1.94 12.03
CA GLN A 72 -1.86 -1.85 10.78
C GLN A 72 -2.80 -1.43 9.65
N TYR A 73 -2.25 -0.94 8.56
CA TYR A 73 -2.98 -0.43 7.42
C TYR A 73 -2.56 -1.17 6.16
N ILE A 74 -3.55 -1.51 5.34
CA ILE A 74 -3.35 -2.10 4.03
C ILE A 74 -3.89 -1.10 3.04
N CYS A 75 -3.03 -0.63 2.14
CA CYS A 75 -3.45 0.21 1.03
C CYS A 75 -3.56 -0.63 -0.22
N THR A 76 -4.66 -0.47 -0.96
CA THR A 76 -4.81 -0.96 -2.33
C THR A 76 -4.70 0.24 -3.26
N VAL A 77 -3.79 0.19 -4.23
CA VAL A 77 -3.74 1.17 -5.31
C VAL A 77 -4.33 0.57 -6.58
N ARG A 78 -5.11 1.36 -7.30
CA ARG A 78 -5.80 0.99 -8.53
C ARG A 78 -5.49 2.00 -9.62
N VAL A 79 -5.14 1.50 -10.80
CA VAL A 79 -4.94 2.31 -12.00
C VAL A 79 -5.98 1.90 -13.04
N PHE A 80 -6.69 2.90 -13.56
CA PHE A 80 -7.78 2.74 -14.50
C PHE A 80 -7.33 2.97 -15.96
N PRO A 81 -8.06 2.40 -16.94
CA PRO A 81 -7.90 2.74 -18.35
C PRO A 81 -8.24 4.20 -18.67
N ASP A 82 -7.83 4.63 -19.85
CA ASP A 82 -7.95 6.02 -20.31
C ASP A 82 -9.32 6.39 -20.91
N TYR A 83 -10.25 5.43 -21.00
CA TYR A 83 -11.58 5.67 -21.53
C TYR A 83 -12.59 6.05 -20.44
N PRO A 84 -13.53 6.96 -20.72
CA PRO A 84 -14.53 7.40 -19.75
C PRO A 84 -15.46 6.25 -19.34
N GLY A 85 -15.81 6.19 -18.06
CA GLY A 85 -16.72 5.17 -17.52
C GLY A 85 -16.06 3.83 -17.19
N ALA A 86 -14.73 3.74 -17.16
CA ALA A 86 -14.03 2.54 -16.73
C ALA A 86 -14.26 2.24 -15.24
N GLU A 87 -15.10 1.25 -14.94
CA GLU A 87 -15.37 0.81 -13.56
C GLU A 87 -14.34 -0.19 -13.02
N LYS A 88 -13.53 -0.79 -13.90
CA LYS A 88 -12.56 -1.83 -13.54
C LYS A 88 -11.13 -1.34 -13.74
N PRO A 89 -10.26 -1.49 -12.74
CA PRO A 89 -8.84 -1.15 -12.89
C PRO A 89 -8.14 -2.15 -13.81
N ILE A 90 -7.14 -1.67 -14.57
CA ILE A 90 -6.23 -2.53 -15.36
C ILE A 90 -5.08 -3.03 -14.48
N HIS A 91 -4.63 -2.19 -13.55
CA HIS A 91 -3.58 -2.55 -12.61
C HIS A 91 -4.06 -2.35 -11.19
N TRP A 92 -3.64 -3.27 -10.33
CA TRP A 92 -3.75 -3.13 -8.89
C TRP A 92 -2.47 -3.58 -8.20
N SER A 93 -2.22 -3.04 -7.02
CA SER A 93 -1.20 -3.54 -6.13
C SER A 93 -1.56 -3.18 -4.70
N TYR A 94 -0.80 -3.70 -3.75
CA TYR A 94 -1.03 -3.49 -2.33
C TYR A 94 0.23 -2.96 -1.67
N GLY A 95 0.04 -2.22 -0.58
CA GLY A 95 1.10 -1.77 0.31
C GLY A 95 0.67 -1.94 1.76
N LEU A 96 1.66 -2.08 2.62
CA LEU A 96 1.49 -2.22 4.06
C LEU A 96 2.06 -1.00 4.76
N GLY A 97 1.38 -0.56 5.82
CA GLY A 97 1.82 0.56 6.65
C GLY A 97 1.50 0.34 8.12
N VAL A 98 2.36 0.85 9.01
CA VAL A 98 1.96 1.08 10.42
C VAL A 98 1.21 2.39 10.58
N THR A 99 1.29 3.28 9.59
CA THR A 99 0.45 4.47 9.40
C THR A 99 -0.24 4.41 8.03
N VAL A 100 -1.24 5.27 7.85
CA VAL A 100 -1.95 5.42 6.58
C VAL A 100 -1.00 5.89 5.47
N ASP A 101 -0.17 6.88 5.74
CA ASP A 101 0.75 7.48 4.76
C ASP A 101 1.81 6.47 4.29
N MET A 102 2.36 5.68 5.23
CA MET A 102 3.29 4.60 4.92
C MET A 102 2.66 3.56 3.97
N ALA A 103 1.42 3.14 4.25
CA ALA A 103 0.76 2.12 3.44
C ALA A 103 0.57 2.60 1.99
N VAL A 104 0.24 3.87 1.81
CA VAL A 104 0.04 4.50 0.50
C VAL A 104 1.34 4.62 -0.27
N GLN A 105 2.42 5.07 0.38
CA GLN A 105 3.74 5.16 -0.24
C GLN A 105 4.29 3.78 -0.63
N ASP A 106 4.06 2.76 0.19
CA ASP A 106 4.42 1.37 -0.09
C ASP A 106 3.60 0.78 -1.25
N ALA A 107 2.30 1.10 -1.32
CA ALA A 107 1.44 0.67 -2.42
C ALA A 107 1.84 1.35 -3.73
N ALA A 108 2.14 2.65 -3.70
CA ALA A 108 2.63 3.40 -4.84
C ALA A 108 3.95 2.82 -5.35
N TYR A 109 4.88 2.51 -4.45
CA TYR A 109 6.13 1.84 -4.80
C TYR A 109 5.91 0.46 -5.43
N SER A 110 5.02 -0.35 -4.86
CA SER A 110 4.69 -1.65 -5.45
C SER A 110 4.07 -1.53 -6.84
N MET A 111 3.25 -0.51 -7.08
CA MET A 111 2.70 -0.24 -8.42
C MET A 111 3.78 0.22 -9.40
N LEU A 112 4.72 1.05 -8.96
CA LEU A 112 5.86 1.49 -9.77
C LEU A 112 6.67 0.31 -10.29
N THR A 113 6.97 -0.67 -9.44
CA THR A 113 7.73 -1.86 -9.84
C THR A 113 6.96 -2.73 -10.85
N ILE A 114 5.63 -2.78 -10.73
CA ILE A 114 4.74 -3.47 -11.68
C ILE A 114 4.70 -2.75 -13.02
N MET A 115 4.55 -1.43 -13.02
CA MET A 115 4.59 -0.62 -14.24
C MET A 115 5.93 -0.79 -14.95
N ARG A 116 7.03 -0.74 -14.19
CA ARG A 116 8.39 -0.93 -14.68
C ARG A 116 8.63 -2.28 -15.35
N ALA A 117 8.02 -3.34 -14.82
CA ALA A 117 8.09 -4.68 -15.40
C ALA A 117 7.24 -4.84 -16.68
N ARG A 118 6.13 -4.10 -16.79
CA ARG A 118 5.16 -4.25 -17.88
C ARG A 118 5.46 -3.39 -19.10
N HIS A 119 6.10 -2.24 -18.92
CA HIS A 119 6.30 -1.26 -19.97
C HIS A 119 7.76 -1.23 -20.43
N ALA A 120 8.03 -1.79 -21.61
CA ALA A 120 9.37 -1.84 -22.20
C ALA A 120 9.98 -0.44 -22.39
N LEU A 121 9.16 0.56 -22.69
CA LEU A 121 9.61 1.96 -22.84
C LEU A 121 10.30 2.50 -21.58
N LEU A 122 9.96 1.98 -20.39
CA LEU A 122 10.58 2.41 -19.13
C LEU A 122 12.00 1.85 -18.95
N GLN A 123 12.37 0.80 -19.70
CA GLN A 123 13.72 0.21 -19.64
C GLN A 123 14.80 1.19 -20.10
N ASN A 124 14.48 2.05 -21.07
CA ASN A 124 15.41 3.01 -21.67
C ASN A 124 15.07 4.46 -21.25
N SER A 125 14.61 4.63 -20.02
CA SER A 125 14.20 5.92 -19.45
C SER A 125 14.87 6.15 -18.09
N GLU A 126 14.70 7.32 -17.50
CA GLU A 126 15.15 7.60 -16.13
C GLU A 126 14.57 6.64 -15.07
N PHE A 127 13.48 5.93 -15.39
CA PHE A 127 12.87 4.92 -14.51
C PHE A 127 13.54 3.55 -14.59
N CYS A 128 14.62 3.40 -15.38
CA CYS A 128 15.31 2.13 -15.56
C CYS A 128 15.82 1.55 -14.22
N TYR A 129 16.18 2.41 -13.26
CA TYR A 129 16.67 2.09 -11.92
C TYR A 129 15.57 1.73 -10.90
N VAL A 130 14.29 1.93 -11.24
CA VAL A 130 13.21 1.35 -10.42
C VAL A 130 13.26 -0.17 -10.59
N PRO A 131 13.16 -0.97 -9.52
CA PRO A 131 13.13 -2.43 -9.65
C PRO A 131 11.94 -2.90 -10.48
N ALA A 132 12.13 -3.87 -11.36
CA ALA A 132 11.04 -4.49 -12.10
C ALA A 132 10.50 -5.69 -11.32
N SER A 133 9.24 -5.65 -10.88
CA SER A 133 8.61 -6.77 -10.15
C SER A 133 8.60 -8.05 -10.99
N GLN A 134 8.66 -9.21 -10.35
CA GLN A 134 8.52 -10.48 -11.07
C GLN A 134 7.10 -10.66 -11.65
N SER A 135 6.99 -11.42 -12.75
CA SER A 135 5.70 -11.62 -13.43
C SER A 135 4.72 -12.38 -12.53
N GLY A 136 3.53 -11.80 -12.33
CA GLY A 136 2.43 -12.39 -11.56
C GLY A 136 2.39 -11.99 -10.08
N GLU A 137 3.31 -11.15 -9.62
CA GLU A 137 3.26 -10.59 -8.26
C GLU A 137 2.23 -9.46 -8.15
N GLU A 138 1.36 -9.54 -7.14
CA GLU A 138 0.43 -8.48 -6.75
C GLU A 138 0.98 -7.74 -5.51
N GLY A 139 2.11 -7.05 -5.69
CA GLY A 139 2.89 -6.42 -4.63
C GLY A 139 4.39 -6.60 -4.87
N TYR A 140 5.23 -5.72 -4.31
CA TYR A 140 6.68 -5.85 -4.46
C TYR A 140 7.26 -6.75 -3.38
N LEU A 141 7.54 -8.02 -3.72
CA LEU A 141 8.28 -8.95 -2.86
C LEU A 141 9.70 -9.15 -3.37
N SER A 142 9.87 -9.19 -4.69
CA SER A 142 11.17 -9.27 -5.33
C SER A 142 11.16 -8.54 -6.68
N GLY A 143 12.32 -8.02 -7.08
CA GLY A 143 12.47 -7.41 -8.39
C GLY A 143 13.79 -7.71 -9.05
N VAL A 144 13.80 -7.54 -10.37
CA VAL A 144 15.00 -7.47 -11.19
C VAL A 144 15.48 -6.02 -11.17
N TYR A 145 16.68 -5.82 -10.64
CA TYR A 145 17.34 -4.52 -10.58
C TYR A 145 18.11 -4.25 -11.88
N PHE A 146 18.44 -2.98 -12.10
CA PHE A 146 19.25 -2.57 -13.24
C PHE A 146 20.69 -3.08 -13.08
N ASP A 147 21.29 -3.56 -14.17
CA ASP A 147 22.69 -4.02 -14.15
C ASP A 147 23.63 -2.80 -14.12
N SER A 148 24.19 -2.50 -12.95
CA SER A 148 25.08 -1.35 -12.75
C SER A 148 26.28 -1.37 -13.71
N SER A 149 26.75 -2.54 -14.15
CA SER A 149 27.91 -2.64 -15.05
C SER A 149 27.66 -2.06 -16.44
N MET A 150 26.39 -1.88 -16.81
CA MET A 150 25.97 -1.30 -18.10
C MET A 150 26.01 0.24 -18.11
N GLU A 151 26.31 0.86 -16.97
CA GLU A 151 26.32 2.32 -16.81
C GLU A 151 27.72 2.88 -16.73
N ASP A 152 27.79 4.20 -16.93
CA ASP A 152 29.03 4.95 -16.80
C ASP A 152 29.70 4.65 -15.44
N PRO A 153 31.03 4.43 -15.38
CA PRO A 153 31.74 4.08 -14.15
C PRO A 153 31.46 5.01 -12.96
N LEU A 154 31.12 6.28 -13.23
CA LEU A 154 30.77 7.27 -12.21
C LEU A 154 29.39 7.03 -11.57
N LEU A 155 28.45 6.41 -12.29
CA LEU A 155 27.09 6.12 -11.81
C LEU A 155 26.96 4.73 -11.18
N GLN A 156 27.87 3.80 -11.48
CA GLN A 156 27.83 2.42 -10.97
C GLN A 156 27.65 2.35 -9.45
N SER A 157 28.49 3.07 -8.71
CA SER A 157 28.41 3.11 -7.24
C SER A 157 27.09 3.67 -6.72
N THR A 158 26.49 4.63 -7.44
CA THR A 158 25.20 5.22 -7.05
C THR A 158 24.09 4.20 -7.24
N ILE A 159 24.08 3.47 -8.35
CA ILE A 159 23.08 2.43 -8.64
C ILE A 159 23.20 1.29 -7.63
N GLU A 160 24.41 0.81 -7.35
CA GLU A 160 24.63 -0.22 -6.33
C GLU A 160 24.18 0.24 -4.94
N MET A 161 24.41 1.50 -4.59
CA MET A 161 23.90 2.06 -3.34
C MET A 161 22.37 2.10 -3.32
N LEU A 162 21.70 2.48 -4.41
CA LEU A 162 20.24 2.47 -4.50
C LEU A 162 19.67 1.07 -4.33
N ASP A 163 20.22 0.08 -5.04
CA ASP A 163 19.82 -1.32 -4.96
C ASP A 163 19.96 -1.88 -3.54
N ASN A 164 21.10 -1.60 -2.89
CA ASN A 164 21.33 -2.04 -1.53
C ASN A 164 20.40 -1.34 -0.53
N ARG A 165 20.13 -0.05 -0.72
CA ARG A 165 19.20 0.70 0.14
C ARG A 165 17.76 0.19 0.00
N ASP A 166 17.34 -0.16 -1.19
CA ASP A 166 16.01 -0.74 -1.41
C ASP A 166 15.89 -2.11 -0.74
N LYS A 167 16.89 -2.98 -0.88
CA LYS A 167 16.95 -4.28 -0.19
C LYS A 167 16.92 -4.13 1.33
N ASP A 168 17.72 -3.21 1.89
CA ASP A 168 17.74 -2.91 3.32
C ASP A 168 16.35 -2.44 3.79
N ALA A 169 15.74 -1.49 3.07
CA ALA A 169 14.43 -0.95 3.40
C ALA A 169 13.34 -2.03 3.35
N HIS A 170 13.38 -2.92 2.36
CA HIS A 170 12.43 -4.01 2.22
C HIS A 170 12.60 -5.05 3.34
N ALA A 171 13.85 -5.45 3.65
CA ALA A 171 14.14 -6.39 4.73
C ALA A 171 13.66 -5.86 6.09
N LEU A 172 13.98 -4.60 6.41
CA LEU A 172 13.53 -3.95 7.65
C LEU A 172 12.00 -3.84 7.73
N ARG A 173 11.34 -3.55 6.61
CA ARG A 173 9.88 -3.47 6.54
C ARG A 173 9.23 -4.84 6.82
N MET A 174 9.76 -5.90 6.23
CA MET A 174 9.27 -7.27 6.46
C MET A 174 9.47 -7.70 7.92
N GLU A 175 10.64 -7.45 8.49
CA GLU A 175 10.90 -7.71 9.91
C GLU A 175 10.01 -6.89 10.84
N LEU A 176 9.76 -5.60 10.53
CA LEU A 176 8.84 -4.77 11.30
C LEU A 176 7.41 -5.34 11.33
N TYR A 177 6.90 -5.79 10.18
CA TYR A 177 5.55 -6.37 10.14
C TYR A 177 5.48 -7.72 10.86
N ALA A 178 6.48 -8.57 10.70
CA ALA A 178 6.57 -9.85 11.38
C ALA A 178 6.68 -9.67 12.91
N THR A 179 7.54 -8.76 13.38
CA THR A 179 7.71 -8.46 14.80
C THR A 179 6.45 -7.86 15.42
N ARG A 180 5.77 -6.93 14.74
CA ARG A 180 4.47 -6.39 15.22
C ARG A 180 3.38 -7.45 15.31
N ALA A 181 3.37 -8.41 14.38
CA ALA A 181 2.45 -9.54 14.46
C ALA A 181 2.72 -10.43 15.67
N ARG A 182 4.00 -10.78 15.91
CA ARG A 182 4.40 -11.55 17.08
C ARG A 182 4.10 -10.81 18.38
N LEU A 183 4.35 -9.50 18.43
CA LEU A 183 4.04 -8.65 19.57
C LEU A 183 2.53 -8.65 19.86
N TRP A 184 1.69 -8.47 18.84
CA TRP A 184 0.24 -8.54 19.01
C TRP A 184 -0.22 -9.90 19.58
N THR A 185 0.35 -11.01 19.08
CA THR A 185 0.07 -12.35 19.63
C THR A 185 0.49 -12.47 21.09
N ALA A 186 1.68 -12.00 21.45
CA ALA A 186 2.18 -12.01 22.82
C ALA A 186 1.30 -11.18 23.76
N LEU A 187 0.91 -9.97 23.36
CA LEU A 187 0.02 -9.09 24.14
C LEU A 187 -1.37 -9.71 24.30
N THR A 188 -1.87 -10.39 23.27
CA THR A 188 -3.14 -11.14 23.34
C THR A 188 -3.08 -12.27 24.37
N GLN A 189 -1.93 -12.94 24.50
CA GLN A 189 -1.70 -13.99 25.51
C GLN A 189 -1.49 -13.40 26.91
N LEU A 190 -0.88 -12.22 27.02
CA LEU A 190 -0.64 -11.52 28.29
C LEU A 190 -1.91 -10.89 28.87
N ALA A 191 -2.86 -10.48 28.01
CA ALA A 191 -4.06 -9.75 28.41
C ALA A 191 -4.83 -10.32 29.63
N PRO A 192 -5.11 -11.64 29.74
CA PRO A 192 -5.82 -12.19 30.89
C PRO A 192 -5.08 -12.00 32.23
N VAL A 193 -3.74 -12.01 32.22
CA VAL A 193 -2.92 -11.85 33.44
C VAL A 193 -3.01 -10.42 33.95
N VAL A 194 -2.90 -9.45 33.05
CA VAL A 194 -3.02 -8.03 33.41
C VAL A 194 -4.45 -7.72 33.88
N GLN A 195 -5.46 -8.28 33.21
CA GLN A 195 -6.87 -8.07 33.56
C GLN A 195 -7.29 -8.67 34.90
N THR A 196 -6.56 -9.67 35.39
CA THR A 196 -6.78 -10.27 36.72
C THR A 196 -6.03 -9.53 37.83
N GLY A 197 -5.36 -8.41 37.52
CA GLY A 197 -4.66 -7.55 38.48
C GLY A 197 -3.20 -7.93 38.74
N TYR A 198 -2.66 -8.92 38.02
CA TYR A 198 -1.27 -9.38 38.17
C TYR A 198 -0.26 -8.63 37.28
N GLY A 199 -0.64 -7.45 36.75
CA GLY A 199 0.24 -6.59 35.96
C GLY A 199 -0.37 -5.21 35.70
N GLU A 200 0.44 -4.28 35.22
CA GLU A 200 0.01 -2.92 34.91
C GLU A 200 -0.69 -2.85 33.54
N MET A 201 -1.76 -2.06 33.43
CA MET A 201 -2.50 -1.90 32.17
C MET A 201 -1.66 -1.29 31.04
N GLU A 202 -0.59 -0.56 31.38
CA GLU A 202 0.38 -0.01 30.43
C GLU A 202 1.14 -1.10 29.67
N MET A 203 1.31 -2.29 30.28
CA MET A 203 1.96 -3.44 29.64
C MET A 203 1.22 -3.91 28.39
N LEU A 204 -0.09 -3.66 28.31
CA LEU A 204 -0.94 -4.00 27.16
C LEU A 204 -0.98 -2.88 26.11
N ASN A 205 -0.42 -1.71 26.36
CA ASN A 205 -0.53 -0.57 25.46
C ASN A 205 0.84 0.06 25.21
N PRO A 206 1.76 -0.67 24.55
CA PRO A 206 3.05 -0.11 24.22
C PRO A 206 2.88 1.18 23.41
N VAL A 207 3.58 2.23 23.85
CA VAL A 207 3.60 3.52 23.18
C VAL A 207 4.22 3.36 21.80
N ARG A 208 3.62 4.00 20.79
CA ARG A 208 4.20 4.03 19.45
C ARG A 208 5.48 4.87 19.46
N THR A 209 6.51 4.37 18.79
CA THR A 209 7.69 5.18 18.51
C THR A 209 7.28 6.34 17.60
N HIS A 210 7.48 7.57 18.07
CA HIS A 210 7.34 8.76 17.25
C HIS A 210 8.58 8.88 16.36
N LEU A 211 8.38 8.90 15.04
CA LEU A 211 9.46 9.17 14.11
C LEU A 211 9.81 10.67 14.14
N PRO A 212 11.08 11.04 14.00
CA PRO A 212 11.45 12.43 13.75
C PRO A 212 10.72 12.97 12.51
N ALA A 213 10.34 14.25 12.53
CA ALA A 213 9.53 14.85 11.46
C ALA A 213 10.14 14.75 10.05
N HIS A 214 11.48 14.67 9.93
CA HIS A 214 12.18 14.52 8.65
C HIS A 214 12.24 13.07 8.14
N VAL A 215 11.82 12.09 8.97
CA VAL A 215 11.73 10.66 8.63
C VAL A 215 10.28 10.27 8.33
N ASP A 216 9.32 11.03 8.84
CA ASP A 216 7.91 10.74 8.65
C ASP A 216 7.46 11.00 7.21
N TRP A 217 6.45 10.25 6.77
CA TRP A 217 5.92 10.40 5.42
C TRP A 217 5.03 11.65 5.32
N PRO A 218 5.01 12.31 4.15
CA PRO A 218 4.14 13.45 3.92
C PRO A 218 2.68 13.01 4.03
N ALA A 219 1.84 13.92 4.54
CA ALA A 219 0.41 13.66 4.65
C ALA A 219 -0.21 13.43 3.26
N ILE A 220 -0.88 12.29 3.07
CA ILE A 220 -1.40 11.86 1.77
C ILE A 220 -2.75 12.48 1.36
N GLY A 221 -3.34 13.32 2.22
CA GLY A 221 -4.64 13.97 1.97
C GLY A 221 -5.79 12.99 1.74
N GLY A 222 -6.87 13.44 1.12
CA GLY A 222 -8.04 12.62 0.77
C GLY A 222 -9.15 12.57 1.82
N VAL A 223 -10.12 11.68 1.61
CA VAL A 223 -11.37 11.60 2.36
C VAL A 223 -11.35 10.42 3.33
N THR A 224 -11.72 10.68 4.59
CA THR A 224 -11.97 9.63 5.59
C THR A 224 -13.46 9.30 5.57
N PRO A 225 -13.88 8.12 5.06
CA PRO A 225 -15.29 7.77 5.03
C PRO A 225 -15.83 7.50 6.44
N LEU A 226 -17.15 7.67 6.62
CA LEU A 226 -17.82 7.39 7.88
C LEU A 226 -17.63 5.91 8.27
N ARG A 227 -17.11 5.65 9.46
CA ARG A 227 -16.98 4.29 10.01
C ARG A 227 -18.38 3.70 10.24
N GLY A 228 -18.43 2.38 10.37
CA GLY A 228 -19.68 1.70 10.76
C GLY A 228 -20.21 2.17 12.11
N PRO A 229 -21.46 1.82 12.47
CA PRO A 229 -22.06 2.23 13.74
C PRO A 229 -21.21 1.73 14.92
N LEU A 230 -21.05 2.54 15.96
CA LEU A 230 -20.32 2.11 17.16
C LEU A 230 -20.96 0.83 17.70
N LEU A 231 -20.15 -0.22 17.87
CA LEU A 231 -20.66 -1.44 18.47
C LEU A 231 -20.82 -1.25 19.98
N PRO A 232 -21.83 -1.88 20.60
CA PRO A 232 -21.98 -1.82 22.04
C PRO A 232 -20.67 -2.31 22.69
N PRO A 233 -20.22 -1.66 23.77
CA PRO A 233 -19.01 -2.08 24.47
C PRO A 233 -19.16 -3.55 24.85
N VAL A 234 -18.16 -4.36 24.48
CA VAL A 234 -18.17 -5.78 24.78
C VAL A 234 -18.21 -5.95 26.29
N ARG A 235 -19.25 -6.63 26.78
CA ARG A 235 -19.24 -7.20 28.14
C ARG A 235 -18.34 -8.42 28.12
N GLY A 236 -17.05 -8.20 28.29
CA GLY A 236 -16.06 -9.25 28.27
C GLY A 236 -14.65 -8.72 28.47
N PRO A 237 -13.69 -9.62 28.73
CA PRO A 237 -12.32 -9.25 29.04
C PRO A 237 -11.60 -8.53 27.88
N ARG A 238 -12.06 -8.67 26.63
CA ARG A 238 -11.37 -8.13 25.46
C ARG A 238 -12.21 -7.07 24.75
N PRO A 239 -11.59 -5.98 24.24
CA PRO A 239 -12.28 -5.07 23.33
C PRO A 239 -12.81 -5.84 22.13
N HIS A 240 -13.91 -5.37 21.54
CA HIS A 240 -14.35 -5.91 20.26
C HIS A 240 -13.22 -5.75 19.23
N PRO A 241 -12.94 -6.73 18.34
CA PRO A 241 -11.93 -6.63 17.29
C PRO A 241 -12.17 -5.51 16.26
N CYS A 242 -13.24 -4.73 16.43
CA CYS A 242 -13.44 -3.44 15.79
C CYS A 242 -14.38 -2.62 16.69
N PRO A 243 -14.02 -1.41 17.12
CA PRO A 243 -14.93 -0.58 17.93
C PRO A 243 -16.22 -0.19 17.17
N TYR A 244 -16.20 -0.35 15.84
CA TYR A 244 -17.27 0.02 14.94
C TYR A 244 -17.77 -1.21 14.15
N GLY A 245 -19.01 -1.15 13.71
CA GLY A 245 -19.66 -2.19 12.92
C GLY A 245 -19.20 -2.20 11.46
N SER A 246 -19.91 -2.99 10.66
CA SER A 246 -19.67 -3.02 9.22
C SER A 246 -19.92 -1.65 8.60
N GLN A 247 -19.04 -1.29 7.68
CA GLN A 247 -19.19 -0.09 6.87
C GLN A 247 -20.06 -0.42 5.65
N GLY A 248 -20.90 0.53 5.23
CA GLY A 248 -21.66 0.37 3.99
C GLY A 248 -20.74 0.28 2.77
N SER A 249 -21.22 -0.33 1.67
CA SER A 249 -20.46 -0.45 0.41
C SER A 249 -20.00 0.91 -0.15
N GLN A 250 -20.78 1.96 0.12
CA GLN A 250 -20.49 3.35 -0.28
C GLN A 250 -19.15 3.87 0.24
N ALA A 251 -18.63 3.33 1.34
CA ALA A 251 -17.35 3.76 1.89
C ALA A 251 -16.13 3.34 1.08
N ARG A 252 -16.30 2.43 0.11
CA ARG A 252 -15.25 2.03 -0.83
C ARG A 252 -15.30 2.83 -2.14
N VAL A 253 -16.33 3.66 -2.30
CA VAL A 253 -16.55 4.45 -3.51
C VAL A 253 -15.89 5.81 -3.32
N PHE A 254 -15.08 6.22 -4.31
CA PHE A 254 -14.54 7.57 -4.35
C PHE A 254 -15.68 8.56 -4.59
N PRO A 255 -15.84 9.61 -3.75
CA PRO A 255 -16.95 10.55 -3.88
C PRO A 255 -16.84 11.45 -5.13
N ASP A 256 -15.63 11.62 -5.67
CA ASP A 256 -15.35 12.52 -6.80
C ASP A 256 -15.05 11.75 -8.09
N PRO A 257 -15.36 12.30 -9.29
CA PRO A 257 -14.93 11.73 -10.57
C PRO A 257 -13.41 11.60 -10.65
N GLN A 258 -12.93 10.71 -11.52
CA GLN A 258 -11.49 10.52 -11.78
C GLN A 258 -10.85 11.87 -12.14
N VAL A 259 -9.68 12.14 -11.57
CA VAL A 259 -8.92 13.39 -11.80
C VAL A 259 -7.87 13.11 -12.86
N GLU A 260 -7.76 13.99 -13.86
CA GLU A 260 -6.78 13.85 -14.96
C GLU A 260 -5.36 14.12 -14.46
N LEU A 261 -4.38 13.37 -15.00
CA LEU A 261 -2.96 13.60 -14.74
C LEU A 261 -2.50 14.97 -15.31
N PRO A 262 -1.52 15.62 -14.67
CA PRO A 262 -0.98 16.88 -15.17
C PRO A 262 -0.37 16.71 -16.56
N GLY A 263 -0.69 17.62 -17.48
CA GLY A 263 -0.13 17.61 -18.84
C GLY A 263 -0.88 16.70 -19.84
N HIS A 264 -1.87 15.92 -19.41
CA HIS A 264 -2.72 15.10 -20.29
C HIS A 264 -4.05 15.77 -20.68
N GLY A 265 -4.14 17.09 -20.49
CA GLY A 265 -5.25 17.93 -20.94
C GLY A 265 -5.24 18.16 -22.46
N GLY A 266 -5.35 17.09 -23.23
CA GLY A 266 -5.52 17.11 -24.68
C GLY A 266 -6.81 16.40 -25.05
N ASN A 267 -7.68 17.08 -25.79
CA ASN A 267 -8.95 16.54 -26.25
C ASN A 267 -8.69 15.40 -27.25
N LEU A 268 -8.70 14.14 -26.81
CA LEU A 268 -8.60 12.95 -27.68
C LEU A 268 -9.63 12.93 -28.83
N TYR A 269 -10.64 13.80 -28.77
CA TYR A 269 -11.62 14.03 -29.83
C TYR A 269 -11.02 14.64 -31.12
N GLU A 270 -9.90 15.35 -31.06
CA GLU A 270 -9.31 16.00 -32.25
C GLU A 270 -8.34 15.11 -33.04
N MET A 271 -7.84 13.98 -32.49
CA MET A 271 -6.87 13.12 -33.22
C MET A 271 -7.51 12.00 -34.05
N PHE A 272 -8.80 11.71 -33.89
CA PHE A 272 -9.47 10.64 -34.64
C PHE A 272 -10.48 11.14 -35.69
N TYR A 273 -10.80 12.44 -35.73
CA TYR A 273 -11.81 13.00 -36.66
C TYR A 273 -11.50 14.40 -37.23
N ALA A 274 -10.30 14.96 -37.03
CA ALA A 274 -9.86 16.13 -37.79
C ALA A 274 -8.90 15.65 -38.90
N ASP A 275 -9.40 15.63 -40.12
CA ASP A 275 -8.69 15.39 -41.39
C ASP A 275 -8.27 13.94 -41.75
N ALA A 276 -9.28 13.07 -41.98
CA ALA A 276 -9.37 12.15 -43.14
C ALA A 276 -10.66 11.31 -43.11
#